data_AF-A0A3D8LBT6-F1
#
_entry.id   AF-A0A3D8LBT6-F1
#
_cell.length_a   1.000
_cell.length_b   1.000
_cell.length_c   1.000
_cell.angle_alpha   90.00
_cell.angle_beta   90.00
_cell.angle_gamma   90.00
#
_symmetry.space_group_name_H-M   'P 1'
#
loop_
_entity.id
_entity.type
_entity.pdbx_description
1 polymer ?
#
loop_
_entity_poly.entity_id
_entity_poly.type
_entity_poly.pdbx_seq_one_letter_code
_entity_poly.pdbx_strand_id
1 'polypeptide(L)'
;MYKREEASQLRQAFWTTLGQYIAPLPSADGVKVNWLNYKTGLKHVYFRMQADKKFASIGIEITIPDPEIQQLFFEQFTELKFVLHDSLGEEWEWQLHTTDENGKTISRIYKEIAPVNVFNRDDWPQLISFFKPRIISLDEFWSNAKYSFDSLM
;
A
#
# COMPACT_ATOMS: atom_id res chain seq x y z
N MET A 1 9.88 -25.50 -10.51
CA MET A 1 10.44 -25.06 -9.22
C MET A 1 11.48 -24.00 -9.55
N TYR A 2 11.17 -22.72 -9.35
CA TYR A 2 12.14 -21.64 -9.67
C TYR A 2 13.34 -21.74 -8.73
N LYS A 3 14.56 -21.60 -9.25
CA LYS A 3 15.73 -21.39 -8.38
C LYS A 3 15.48 -20.09 -7.60
N ARG A 4 15.82 -20.06 -6.31
CA ARG A 4 15.58 -18.89 -5.43
C ARG A 4 16.07 -17.57 -6.05
N GLU A 5 17.13 -17.63 -6.83
CA GLU A 5 17.70 -16.50 -7.58
C GLU A 5 16.78 -16.00 -8.70
N GLU A 6 16.21 -16.88 -9.52
CA GLU A 6 15.27 -16.51 -10.61
C GLU A 6 14.01 -15.86 -10.06
N ALA A 7 13.49 -16.36 -8.94
CA ALA A 7 12.35 -15.77 -8.26
C ALA A 7 12.67 -14.35 -7.77
N SER A 8 13.85 -14.14 -7.17
CA SER A 8 14.29 -12.80 -6.75
C SER A 8 14.40 -11.84 -7.94
N GLN A 9 15.02 -12.28 -9.03
CA GLN A 9 15.18 -11.48 -10.25
C GLN A 9 13.83 -11.09 -10.87
N LEU A 10 12.86 -12.01 -10.93
CA LEU A 10 11.52 -11.73 -11.46
C LEU A 10 10.77 -10.70 -10.61
N ARG A 11 10.82 -10.81 -9.28
CA ARG A 11 10.23 -9.81 -8.39
C ARG A 11 10.88 -8.44 -8.57
N GLN A 12 12.21 -8.40 -8.60
CA GLN A 12 12.94 -7.15 -8.83
C GLN A 12 12.58 -6.53 -10.19
N ALA A 13 12.51 -7.34 -11.24
CA ALA A 13 12.12 -6.90 -12.58
C ALA A 13 10.69 -6.34 -12.58
N PHE A 14 9.74 -7.03 -11.93
CA PHE A 14 8.36 -6.55 -11.80
C PHE A 14 8.30 -5.17 -11.13
N TRP A 15 8.92 -5.00 -9.97
CA TRP A 15 8.91 -3.73 -9.25
C TRP A 15 9.62 -2.62 -10.04
N THR A 16 10.70 -2.94 -10.76
CA THR A 16 11.39 -2.00 -11.66
C THR A 16 10.46 -1.53 -12.78
N THR A 17 9.76 -2.48 -13.43
CA THR A 17 8.80 -2.17 -14.49
C THR A 17 7.63 -1.34 -13.95
N LEU A 18 7.01 -1.74 -12.84
CA LEU A 18 5.93 -0.98 -12.20
C LEU A 18 6.40 0.44 -11.87
N GLY A 19 7.58 0.59 -11.27
CA GLY A 19 8.19 1.88 -10.95
C GLY A 19 8.37 2.77 -12.19
N GLN A 20 8.82 2.20 -13.32
CA GLN A 20 8.94 2.93 -14.59
C GLN A 20 7.57 3.38 -15.14
N TYR A 21 6.52 2.58 -14.97
CA TYR A 21 5.16 2.92 -15.42
C TYR A 21 4.52 4.07 -14.64
N ILE A 22 4.85 4.22 -13.36
CA ILE A 22 4.26 5.22 -12.47
C ILE A 22 5.16 6.43 -12.22
N ALA A 23 6.46 6.32 -12.44
CA ALA A 23 7.42 7.42 -12.28
C ALA A 23 7.08 8.74 -13.03
N PRO A 24 6.46 8.72 -14.23
CA PRO A 24 6.08 9.95 -14.92
C PRO A 24 4.89 10.69 -14.29
N LEU A 25 4.15 10.02 -13.39
CA LEU A 25 2.94 10.58 -12.80
C LEU A 25 3.33 11.48 -11.63
N PRO A 26 2.94 12.77 -11.64
CA PRO A 26 3.12 13.64 -10.49
C PRO A 26 2.23 13.16 -9.34
N SER A 27 2.59 13.49 -8.10
CA SER A 27 1.66 13.38 -6.98
C SER A 27 0.50 14.36 -7.11
N ALA A 28 -0.52 14.21 -6.27
CA ALA A 28 -1.61 15.17 -6.10
C ALA A 28 -1.09 16.59 -5.82
N ASP A 29 0.03 16.70 -5.08
CA ASP A 29 0.72 17.96 -4.77
C ASP A 29 1.66 18.45 -5.90
N GLY A 30 1.72 17.76 -7.05
CA GLY A 30 2.56 18.13 -8.19
C GLY A 30 4.06 17.81 -8.04
N VAL A 31 4.44 17.03 -7.03
CA VAL A 31 5.84 16.72 -6.71
C VAL A 31 6.20 15.33 -7.21
N LYS A 32 7.48 15.12 -7.53
CA LYS A 32 8.01 13.79 -7.86
C LYS A 32 7.99 12.90 -6.62
N VAL A 33 7.18 11.84 -6.67
CA VAL A 33 7.06 10.86 -5.58
C VAL A 33 7.74 9.55 -5.94
N ASN A 34 8.41 8.95 -4.97
CA ASN A 34 8.88 7.59 -5.09
C ASN A 34 7.72 6.64 -4.72
N TRP A 35 6.90 6.27 -5.70
CA TRP A 35 5.70 5.48 -5.49
C TRP A 35 5.95 4.11 -4.84
N LEU A 36 7.11 3.50 -5.08
CA LEU A 36 7.49 2.22 -4.45
C LEU A 36 7.96 2.41 -3.00
N ASN A 37 8.40 3.61 -2.63
CA ASN A 37 8.84 3.97 -1.29
C ASN A 37 8.16 5.27 -0.87
N TYR A 38 6.83 5.21 -0.82
CA TYR A 38 5.99 6.36 -0.53
C TYR A 38 6.24 6.86 0.88
N LYS A 39 6.49 8.16 1.02
CA LYS A 39 6.72 8.81 2.31
C LYS A 39 5.44 9.47 2.80
N THR A 40 4.74 8.81 3.70
CA THR A 40 3.55 9.35 4.39
C THR A 40 3.90 10.55 5.28
N GLY A 41 5.14 10.63 5.77
CA GLY A 41 5.58 11.67 6.73
C GLY A 41 5.27 11.31 8.20
N LEU A 42 4.36 10.37 8.44
CA LEU A 42 4.07 9.84 9.77
C LEU A 42 4.97 8.65 10.09
N LYS A 43 5.54 8.65 11.30
CA LYS A 43 6.33 7.51 11.78
C LYS A 43 5.42 6.29 11.92
N HIS A 44 5.90 5.13 11.50
CA HIS A 44 5.20 3.85 11.61
C HIS A 44 3.91 3.71 10.79
N VAL A 45 3.62 4.63 9.86
CA VAL A 45 2.50 4.52 8.91
C VAL A 45 3.08 4.45 7.50
N TYR A 46 2.73 3.40 6.74
CA TYR A 46 3.33 3.15 5.42
C TYR A 46 2.28 2.78 4.40
N PHE A 47 2.43 3.26 3.16
CA PHE A 47 1.73 2.68 2.02
C PHE A 47 2.58 1.55 1.46
N ARG A 48 2.04 0.34 1.47
CA ARG A 48 2.74 -0.87 1.05
C ARG A 48 2.04 -1.51 -0.13
N MET A 49 2.85 -1.96 -1.08
CA MET A 49 2.46 -2.84 -2.17
C MET A 49 3.22 -4.15 -2.00
N GLN A 50 2.50 -5.26 -2.07
CA GLN A 50 3.04 -6.61 -1.97
C GLN A 50 2.54 -7.43 -3.15
N ALA A 51 3.44 -8.18 -3.78
CA ALA A 51 3.10 -9.09 -4.85
C ALA A 51 3.83 -10.42 -4.60
N ASP A 52 3.06 -11.50 -4.48
CA ASP A 52 3.55 -12.84 -4.17
C ASP A 52 3.19 -13.84 -5.29
N LYS A 53 3.40 -15.14 -5.06
CA LYS A 53 3.08 -16.22 -6.02
C LYS A 53 1.57 -16.52 -6.14
N LYS A 54 0.75 -16.02 -5.22
CA LYS A 54 -0.67 -16.37 -5.12
C LYS A 54 -1.61 -15.17 -5.07
N PHE A 55 -1.13 -14.04 -4.56
CA PHE A 55 -1.92 -12.85 -4.37
C PHE A 55 -1.04 -11.60 -4.53
N ALA A 56 -1.68 -10.46 -4.65
CA ALA A 56 -1.06 -9.17 -4.51
C ALA A 56 -1.97 -8.26 -3.67
N SER A 57 -1.37 -7.41 -2.85
CA SER A 57 -2.08 -6.50 -1.95
C SER A 57 -1.47 -5.11 -1.97
N ILE A 58 -2.31 -4.10 -1.81
CA ILE A 58 -1.91 -2.71 -1.58
C ILE A 58 -2.68 -2.17 -0.40
N GLY A 59 -2.00 -1.42 0.48
CA GLY A 59 -2.60 -1.02 1.74
C GLY A 59 -1.85 0.06 2.48
N ILE A 60 -2.52 0.59 3.50
CA ILE A 60 -1.93 1.35 4.59
C ILE A 60 -1.60 0.36 5.71
N GLU A 61 -0.35 0.36 6.16
CA GLU A 61 0.11 -0.42 7.31
C GLU A 61 0.53 0.52 8.44
N ILE A 62 0.00 0.24 9.64
CA ILE A 62 0.28 0.96 10.87
C ILE A 62 1.05 -0.02 11.79
N THR A 63 2.31 0.28 12.05
CA THR A 63 3.24 -0.60 12.77
C THR A 63 3.71 0.03 14.09
N ILE A 64 2.85 0.82 14.72
CA ILE A 64 3.15 1.50 16.00
C ILE A 64 3.31 0.42 17.09
N PRO A 65 4.42 0.36 17.84
CA PRO A 65 4.64 -0.73 18.80
C PRO A 65 3.61 -0.79 19.94
N ASP A 66 3.08 0.36 20.34
CA ASP A 66 2.05 0.49 21.35
C ASP A 66 0.66 0.18 20.74
N PRO A 67 -0.04 -0.87 21.19
CA PRO A 67 -1.35 -1.25 20.62
C PRO A 67 -2.44 -0.21 20.83
N GLU A 68 -2.44 0.54 21.92
CA GLU A 68 -3.47 1.56 22.21
C GLU A 68 -3.29 2.74 21.25
N ILE A 69 -2.05 3.19 21.06
CA ILE A 69 -1.73 4.24 20.07
C ILE A 69 -2.00 3.73 18.65
N GLN A 70 -1.65 2.47 18.36
CA GLN A 70 -1.94 1.85 17.05
C GLN A 70 -3.45 1.83 16.76
N GLN A 71 -4.26 1.54 17.77
CA GLN A 71 -5.72 1.57 17.67
C GLN A 71 -6.24 2.99 17.44
N LEU A 72 -5.74 3.99 18.17
CA LEU A 72 -6.14 5.39 17.98
C LEU A 72 -5.91 5.88 16.54
N PHE A 73 -4.74 5.58 15.98
CA PHE A 73 -4.45 5.90 14.57
C PHE A 73 -5.41 5.17 13.63
N PHE A 74 -5.68 3.89 13.87
CA PHE A 74 -6.61 3.10 13.07
C PHE A 74 -8.05 3.63 13.13
N GLU A 75 -8.49 4.09 14.30
CA GLU A 75 -9.80 4.72 14.49
C GLU A 75 -9.90 6.02 13.69
N GLN A 76 -8.87 6.85 13.66
CA GLN A 76 -8.84 8.07 12.83
C GLN A 76 -8.93 7.76 11.33
N PHE A 77 -8.22 6.74 10.86
CA PHE A 77 -8.42 6.29 9.48
C PHE A 77 -9.87 5.82 9.26
N THR A 78 -10.48 5.17 10.26
CA THR A 78 -11.87 4.70 10.16
C THR A 78 -12.85 5.87 10.07
N GLU A 79 -12.60 7.00 10.74
CA GLU A 79 -13.37 8.23 10.56
C GLU A 79 -13.28 8.77 9.13
N LEU A 80 -12.12 8.60 8.50
CA LEU A 80 -11.86 8.96 7.10
C LEU A 80 -12.25 7.86 6.09
N LYS A 81 -12.88 6.76 6.54
CA LYS A 81 -13.21 5.62 5.68
C LYS A 81 -14.06 6.01 4.47
N PHE A 82 -15.04 6.88 4.67
CA PHE A 82 -15.91 7.34 3.58
C PHE A 82 -15.12 8.11 2.53
N VAL A 83 -14.22 9.01 2.95
CA VAL A 83 -13.35 9.77 2.05
C VAL A 83 -12.41 8.82 1.29
N LEU A 84 -11.81 7.87 2.00
CA LEU A 84 -10.93 6.87 1.39
C LEU A 84 -11.66 6.05 0.31
N HIS A 85 -12.84 5.51 0.63
CA HIS A 85 -13.63 4.71 -0.31
C HIS A 85 -14.15 5.53 -1.48
N ASP A 86 -14.50 6.80 -1.27
CA ASP A 86 -14.92 7.72 -2.35
C ASP A 86 -13.77 8.01 -3.32
N SER A 87 -12.57 8.32 -2.80
CA SER A 87 -11.36 8.54 -3.63
C SER A 87 -10.91 7.29 -4.39
N LEU A 88 -11.12 6.11 -3.82
CA LEU A 88 -10.74 4.82 -4.45
C LEU A 88 -11.83 4.26 -5.36
N GLY A 89 -13.09 4.65 -5.17
CA GLY A 89 -14.25 4.08 -5.86
C GLY A 89 -14.52 2.61 -5.51
N GLU A 90 -13.97 2.09 -4.41
CA GLU A 90 -14.11 0.71 -3.98
C GLU A 90 -13.95 0.54 -2.46
N GLU A 91 -14.44 -0.58 -1.94
CA GLU A 91 -14.31 -0.92 -0.52
C GLU A 91 -13.03 -1.70 -0.24
N TRP A 92 -12.38 -1.36 0.87
CA TRP A 92 -11.15 -1.98 1.36
C TRP A 92 -11.41 -2.76 2.65
N GLU A 93 -10.50 -3.68 2.95
CA GLU A 93 -10.50 -4.50 4.16
C GLU A 93 -9.78 -3.77 5.30
N TRP A 94 -10.38 -3.79 6.49
CA TRP A 94 -9.91 -3.07 7.67
C TRP A 94 -9.60 -4.08 8.78
N GLN A 95 -8.34 -4.19 9.19
CA GLN A 95 -7.90 -5.15 10.19
C GLN A 95 -7.06 -4.47 11.27
N LEU A 96 -7.64 -4.39 12.47
CA LEU A 96 -6.98 -3.91 13.68
C LEU A 96 -6.15 -5.04 14.32
N HIS A 97 -4.91 -4.74 14.71
CA HIS A 97 -4.03 -5.63 15.49
C HIS A 97 -3.86 -7.05 14.91
N THR A 98 -3.67 -7.14 13.59
CA THR A 98 -3.29 -8.40 12.95
C THR A 98 -1.80 -8.70 13.15
N THR A 99 -1.40 -9.94 12.86
CA THR A 99 -0.01 -10.38 12.98
C THR A 99 0.64 -10.44 11.59
N ASP A 100 1.74 -9.71 11.41
CA ASP A 100 2.57 -9.79 10.20
C ASP A 100 3.41 -11.09 10.17
N GLU A 101 4.03 -11.41 9.04
CA GLU A 101 4.93 -12.56 8.84
C GLU A 101 6.08 -12.62 9.86
N ASN A 102 6.44 -11.48 10.43
CA ASN A 102 7.49 -11.33 11.45
C ASN A 102 6.98 -11.49 12.90
N GLY A 103 5.70 -11.83 13.11
CA GLY A 103 5.09 -11.94 14.44
C GLY A 103 4.80 -10.60 15.12
N LYS A 104 4.85 -9.49 14.36
CA LYS A 104 4.55 -8.15 14.89
C LYS A 104 3.06 -7.84 14.80
N THR A 105 2.51 -7.22 15.84
CA THR A 105 1.16 -6.66 15.82
C THR A 105 1.13 -5.39 14.97
N ILE A 106 0.37 -5.43 13.89
CA ILE A 106 0.17 -4.31 12.96
C ILE A 106 -1.32 -4.13 12.70
N SER A 107 -1.73 -2.92 12.32
CA SER A 107 -3.06 -2.68 11.77
C SER A 107 -2.92 -2.40 10.28
N ARG A 108 -3.85 -2.91 9.48
CA ARG A 108 -3.81 -2.75 8.02
C ARG A 108 -5.16 -2.38 7.44
N ILE A 109 -5.12 -1.51 6.45
CA ILE A 109 -6.26 -1.12 5.61
C ILE A 109 -5.84 -1.42 4.19
N TYR A 110 -6.39 -2.45 3.57
CA TYR A 110 -5.81 -3.00 2.34
C TYR A 110 -6.84 -3.54 1.37
N LYS A 111 -6.43 -3.65 0.11
CA LYS A 111 -7.10 -4.42 -0.93
C LYS A 111 -6.19 -5.54 -1.37
N GLU A 112 -6.78 -6.68 -1.69
CA GLU A 112 -6.07 -7.84 -2.22
C GLU A 112 -6.74 -8.31 -3.52
N ILE A 113 -5.91 -8.80 -4.44
CA ILE A 113 -6.34 -9.51 -5.64
C ILE A 113 -5.71 -10.90 -5.66
N ALA A 114 -6.52 -11.90 -5.94
CA ALA A 114 -6.12 -13.29 -6.13
C ALA A 114 -7.10 -13.99 -7.10
N PRO A 115 -6.66 -15.00 -7.87
CA PRO A 115 -5.28 -15.48 -7.97
C PRO A 115 -4.44 -14.63 -8.92
N VAL A 116 -3.24 -14.24 -8.48
CA VAL A 116 -2.21 -13.60 -9.33
C VAL A 116 -0.83 -14.06 -8.88
N ASN A 117 0.13 -14.06 -9.79
CA ASN A 117 1.48 -14.51 -9.52
C ASN A 117 2.51 -13.55 -10.10
N VAL A 118 3.25 -12.85 -9.24
CA VAL A 118 4.31 -11.91 -9.67
C VAL A 118 5.43 -12.59 -10.48
N PHE A 119 5.64 -13.90 -10.28
CA PHE A 119 6.61 -14.70 -11.03
C PHE A 119 6.09 -15.13 -12.41
N ASN A 120 4.79 -14.95 -12.67
CA ASN A 120 4.20 -15.11 -13.99
C ASN A 120 4.13 -13.76 -14.70
N ARG A 121 4.89 -13.60 -15.80
CA ARG A 121 4.91 -12.34 -16.56
C ARG A 121 3.57 -12.02 -17.22
N ASP A 122 2.76 -13.04 -17.50
CA ASP A 122 1.44 -12.85 -18.09
C ASP A 122 0.47 -12.15 -17.13
N ASP A 123 0.72 -12.24 -15.80
CA ASP A 123 -0.09 -11.58 -14.78
C ASP A 123 0.36 -10.13 -14.53
N TRP A 124 1.51 -9.70 -15.07
CA TRP A 124 2.05 -8.36 -14.83
C TRP A 124 1.13 -7.23 -15.26
N PRO A 125 0.47 -7.26 -16.44
CA PRO A 125 -0.50 -6.24 -16.81
C PRO A 125 -1.63 -6.10 -15.79
N GLN A 126 -2.14 -7.23 -15.27
CA GLN A 126 -3.19 -7.24 -14.26
C GLN A 126 -2.70 -6.66 -12.93
N LEU A 127 -1.50 -7.04 -12.49
CA LEU A 127 -0.86 -6.50 -11.28
C LEU A 127 -0.61 -4.99 -11.40
N ILE A 128 -0.11 -4.52 -12.55
CA ILE A 128 0.12 -3.09 -12.79
C ILE A 128 -1.21 -2.33 -12.78
N SER A 129 -2.25 -2.84 -13.45
CA SER A 129 -3.59 -2.25 -13.41
C SER A 129 -4.25 -2.32 -12.03
N PHE A 130 -3.81 -3.24 -11.16
CA PHE A 130 -4.24 -3.29 -9.77
C PHE A 130 -3.54 -2.21 -8.92
N PHE A 131 -2.22 -2.10 -8.99
CA PHE A 131 -1.43 -1.19 -8.16
C PHE A 131 -1.54 0.28 -8.56
N LYS A 132 -1.42 0.56 -9.87
CA LYS A 132 -1.30 1.92 -10.40
C LYS A 132 -2.43 2.86 -9.97
N PRO A 133 -3.72 2.56 -10.20
CA PRO A 133 -4.78 3.48 -9.80
C PRO A 133 -4.84 3.67 -8.28
N ARG A 134 -4.63 2.58 -7.52
CA ARG A 134 -4.76 2.59 -6.06
C ARG A 134 -3.67 3.39 -5.37
N ILE A 135 -2.41 3.32 -5.83
CA ILE A 135 -1.34 4.12 -5.21
C ILE A 135 -1.52 5.62 -5.49
N ILE A 136 -2.07 5.98 -6.66
CA ILE A 136 -2.38 7.38 -7.01
C ILE A 136 -3.54 7.89 -6.16
N SER A 137 -4.63 7.14 -6.05
CA SER A 137 -5.76 7.49 -5.19
C SER A 137 -5.37 7.55 -3.71
N LEU A 138 -4.46 6.68 -3.25
CA LEU A 138 -3.91 6.77 -1.89
C LEU A 138 -3.12 8.06 -1.67
N ASP A 139 -2.35 8.51 -2.65
CA ASP A 139 -1.63 9.79 -2.58
C ASP A 139 -2.59 10.99 -2.57
N GLU A 140 -3.65 10.97 -3.38
CA GLU A 140 -4.71 11.98 -3.38
C GLU A 140 -5.49 12.02 -2.07
N PHE A 141 -5.83 10.85 -1.52
CA PHE A 141 -6.40 10.75 -0.18
C PHE A 141 -5.44 11.34 0.86
N TRP A 142 -4.15 10.99 0.78
CA TRP A 142 -3.16 11.37 1.77
C TRP A 142 -2.82 12.86 1.77
N SER A 143 -2.80 13.50 0.59
CA SER A 143 -2.54 14.94 0.48
C SER A 143 -3.55 15.77 1.29
N ASN A 144 -4.78 15.28 1.42
CA ASN A 144 -5.83 15.90 2.23
C ASN A 144 -5.82 15.37 3.67
N ALA A 145 -5.73 14.06 3.85
CA ALA A 145 -5.86 13.41 5.15
C ALA A 145 -4.72 13.77 6.12
N LYS A 146 -3.49 13.95 5.62
CA LYS A 146 -2.30 14.21 6.46
C LYS A 146 -2.50 15.35 7.46
N TYR A 147 -3.22 16.41 7.08
CA TYR A 147 -3.50 17.56 7.94
C TYR A 147 -4.40 17.22 9.15
N SER A 148 -5.25 16.22 9.02
CA SER A 148 -6.07 15.71 10.13
C SER A 148 -5.25 14.95 11.16
N PHE A 149 -4.09 14.42 10.78
CA PHE A 149 -3.18 13.71 11.69
C PHE A 149 -2.14 14.64 12.33
N ASP A 150 -1.86 15.80 11.73
CA ASP A 150 -0.93 16.78 12.29
C ASP A 150 -1.38 17.35 13.65
N SER A 151 -2.68 17.34 13.97
CA SER A 151 -3.19 17.84 15.27
C SER A 151 -2.83 16.95 16.47
N LEU A 152 -2.22 15.79 16.25
CA LEU A 152 -1.85 14.82 17.29
C LEU A 152 -0.33 14.75 17.55
N MET A 153 0.47 15.44 16.74
CA MET A 153 1.93 15.57 16.91
C MET A 153 2.30 16.90 17.56
#